data_AF-A0A7C3QYW2-F1
#
_entry.id   AF-A0A7C3QYW2-F1
#
_cell.length_a   1.000
_cell.length_b   1.000
_cell.length_c   1.000
_cell.angle_alpha   90.00
_cell.angle_beta   90.00
_cell.angle_gamma   90.00
#
_symmetry.space_group_name_H-M   'P 1'
#
loop_
_entity.id
_entity.type
_entity.pdbx_description
1 polymer ?
#
loop_
_entity_poly.entity_id
_entity_poly.type
_entity_poly.pdbx_seq_one_letter_code
_entity_poly.pdbx_strand_id
1 'polypeptide(L)' 'MRQRQRKGGTRGLKEITVAIDGPAASGKSTVGGRLAAKLGYLYFDTGVMYRAVTWAALKRGIPIEDE' A
#
# COMPACT_ATOMS: atom_id res chain seq x y z
N MET A 1 31.12 38.57 -19.81
CA MET A 1 30.05 38.06 -20.69
C MET A 1 30.22 36.54 -20.90
N ARG A 2 29.34 35.74 -20.31
CA ARG A 2 28.65 34.59 -20.94
C ARG A 2 27.77 33.94 -19.87
N GLN A 3 26.50 34.33 -19.92
CA GLN A 3 25.42 33.66 -19.21
C GLN A 3 25.35 32.20 -19.64
N ARG A 4 25.14 31.30 -18.68
CA ARG A 4 24.36 30.09 -18.91
C ARG A 4 23.36 29.94 -17.77
N GLN A 5 22.12 30.28 -18.09
CA GLN A 5 20.94 30.13 -17.26
C GLN A 5 20.50 28.67 -17.19
N ARG A 6 19.93 28.31 -16.02
CA ARG A 6 18.81 27.38 -15.77
C ARG A 6 19.03 25.87 -15.93
N LYS A 7 18.94 25.16 -14.79
CA LYS A 7 17.86 24.21 -14.45
C LYS A 7 17.63 24.35 -12.93
N GLY A 8 16.53 24.92 -12.43
CA GLY A 8 15.20 24.36 -12.58
C GLY A 8 15.09 23.06 -11.77
N GLY A 9 15.39 23.10 -10.47
CA GLY A 9 15.24 21.94 -9.59
C GLY A 9 13.77 21.60 -9.43
N THR A 10 13.28 20.63 -10.21
CA THR A 10 12.06 19.91 -9.88
C THR A 10 12.22 19.39 -8.46
N ARG A 11 11.50 19.96 -7.50
CA ARG A 11 11.28 19.29 -6.21
C ARG A 11 10.78 17.90 -6.56
N GLY A 12 11.57 16.87 -6.28
CA GLY A 12 11.12 15.50 -6.45
C GLY A 12 9.78 15.38 -5.73
N LEU A 13 8.73 14.97 -6.44
CA LEU A 13 7.43 14.76 -5.82
C LEU A 13 7.65 13.75 -4.70
N LYS A 14 7.34 14.15 -3.46
CA LYS A 14 7.45 13.29 -2.30
C LYS A 14 6.48 12.13 -2.51
N GLU A 15 6.96 10.89 -2.43
CA GLU A 15 6.09 9.72 -2.49
C GLU A 15 5.11 9.77 -1.30
N ILE A 16 3.81 9.74 -1.60
CA ILE A 16 2.74 9.81 -0.60
C ILE A 16 2.23 8.39 -0.38
N THR A 17 2.10 7.98 0.88
CA THR A 17 1.40 6.74 1.24
C THR A 17 -0.03 7.08 1.67
N VAL A 18 -1.01 6.34 1.14
CA VAL A 18 -2.44 6.56 1.41
C VAL A 18 -3.02 5.35 2.12
N ALA A 19 -3.57 5.54 3.31
CA ALA A 19 -4.33 4.52 4.03
C ALA A 19 -5.82 4.56 3.63
N ILE A 20 -6.46 3.39 3.56
CA ILE A 20 -7.88 3.24 3.22
C ILE A 20 -8.53 2.36 4.28
N ASP A 21 -9.24 2.99 5.23
CA ASP A 21 -9.87 2.32 6.37
C ASP A 21 -11.40 2.33 6.29
N GLY A 22 -12.03 1.39 6.99
CA GLY A 22 -13.48 1.25 7.05
C GLY A 22 -13.93 -0.19 7.35
N PRO A 23 -15.23 -0.40 7.65
CA PRO A 23 -15.76 -1.70 8.05
C PRO A 23 -15.54 -2.82 7.02
N ALA A 24 -15.64 -4.08 7.45
CA ALA A 24 -15.67 -5.20 6.51
C ALA A 24 -16.78 -5.01 5.45
N ALA A 25 -16.54 -5.52 4.24
CA ALA A 25 -17.46 -5.42 3.09
C ALA A 25 -17.78 -3.99 2.57
N SER A 26 -17.10 -2.93 3.03
CA SER A 26 -17.33 -1.56 2.52
C SER A 26 -16.72 -1.27 1.13
N GLY A 27 -16.12 -2.27 0.46
CA GLY A 27 -15.54 -2.13 -0.88
C GLY A 27 -14.12 -1.53 -0.94
N LYS A 28 -13.41 -1.42 0.20
CA LYS A 28 -12.05 -0.85 0.28
C LYS A 28 -11.07 -1.43 -0.73
N SER A 29 -11.01 -2.76 -0.86
CA SER A 29 -10.05 -3.38 -1.79
C SER A 29 -10.37 -3.06 -3.25
N THR A 30 -11.66 -2.99 -3.59
CA THR A 30 -12.11 -2.59 -4.93
C THR A 30 -11.77 -1.14 -5.23
N VAL A 31 -12.07 -0.22 -4.30
CA VAL A 31 -11.79 1.21 -4.48
C VAL A 31 -10.29 1.48 -4.47
N GLY A 32 -9.55 0.90 -3.53
CA GLY A 32 -8.11 1.06 -3.38
C GLY A 32 -7.33 0.54 -4.58
N GLY A 33 -7.65 -0.66 -5.07
CA GLY A 33 -7.00 -1.20 -6.27
C GLY A 33 -7.27 -0.34 -7.52
N ARG A 34 -8.51 0.14 -7.69
CA ARG A 34 -8.87 1.04 -8.81
C ARG A 34 -8.19 2.41 -8.69
N LEU A 35 -8.11 2.97 -7.49
CA LEU A 35 -7.45 4.25 -7.23
C LEU A 35 -5.95 4.15 -7.51
N ALA A 36 -5.30 3.10 -6.99
CA ALA A 36 -3.88 2.87 -7.19
C ALA A 36 -3.53 2.68 -8.68
N ALA A 37 -4.32 1.87 -9.41
CA ALA A 37 -4.15 1.68 -10.85
C ALA A 37 -4.29 2.99 -11.64
N LYS A 38 -5.24 3.85 -11.27
CA LYS A 38 -5.43 5.17 -11.91
C LYS A 38 -4.31 6.16 -11.63
N LEU A 39 -3.69 6.09 -10.44
CA LEU A 39 -2.65 7.02 -10.01
C LEU A 39 -1.23 6.50 -10.25
N GLY A 40 -1.06 5.24 -10.65
CA GLY A 40 0.25 4.60 -10.80
C GLY A 40 0.89 4.22 -9.46
N TYR A 41 0.08 3.91 -8.45
CA TYR A 41 0.56 3.54 -7.11
C TYR A 41 0.57 2.03 -6.94
N LEU A 42 1.43 1.55 -6.05
CA LEU A 42 1.32 0.19 -5.53
C LEU A 42 0.07 0.08 -4.64
N TYR A 43 -0.73 -0.95 -4.87
CA TYR A 43 -1.83 -1.32 -3.99
C TYR A 43 -1.41 -2.44 -3.03
N PHE A 44 -1.70 -2.28 -1.74
CA PHE A 44 -1.36 -3.25 -0.70
C PHE A 44 -2.57 -3.58 0.18
N ASP A 45 -3.04 -4.83 0.17
CA ASP A 45 -4.17 -5.32 0.97
C ASP A 45 -3.67 -6.03 2.23
N THR A 46 -3.70 -5.33 3.36
CA THR A 46 -3.30 -5.88 4.66
C THR A 46 -4.21 -7.04 5.12
N GLY A 47 -5.47 -7.07 4.70
CA GLY A 47 -6.40 -8.15 5.03
C GLY A 47 -6.01 -9.47 4.36
N VAL A 48 -5.55 -9.42 3.10
CA VAL A 48 -4.98 -10.60 2.42
C VAL A 48 -3.69 -11.03 3.09
N MET A 49 -2.82 -10.09 3.47
CA MET A 49 -1.58 -10.39 4.19
C MET A 49 -1.85 -11.15 5.49
N TYR A 50 -2.73 -10.64 6.36
CA TYR A 50 -3.06 -11.32 7.62
C TYR A 50 -3.63 -12.71 7.38
N ARG A 51 -4.55 -12.88 6.41
CA ARG A 51 -5.09 -14.20 6.06
C ARG A 51 -4.01 -15.18 5.57
N ALA A 52 -3.05 -14.71 4.78
CA ALA A 52 -1.95 -15.54 4.30
C ALA A 52 -1.05 -15.99 5.46
N VAL A 53 -0.72 -15.08 6.37
CA VAL A 53 0.06 -15.38 7.58
C VAL A 53 -0.68 -16.38 8.47
N THR A 54 -1.96 -16.15 8.76
CA THR A 54 -2.80 -17.07 9.52
C THR A 54 -2.83 -18.46 8.88
N TRP A 55 -3.03 -18.53 7.56
CA TRP A 55 -3.02 -19.81 6.84
C TRP A 55 -1.69 -20.54 6.98
N ALA A 56 -0.56 -19.82 6.86
CA ALA A 56 0.76 -20.40 7.03
C ALA A 56 1.01 -20.91 8.46
N ALA A 57 0.53 -20.20 9.48
CA ALA A 57 0.63 -20.62 10.87
C ALA A 57 -0.18 -21.89 11.13
N LEU A 58 -1.45 -21.93 10.68
CA LEU A 58 -2.31 -23.11 10.79
C LEU A 58 -1.70 -24.32 10.08
N LYS A 59 -1.13 -24.12 8.88
CA LYS A 59 -0.46 -25.19 8.12
C LYS A 59 0.78 -25.75 8.82
N ARG A 60 1.45 -24.93 9.62
CA ARG A 60 2.65 -25.32 10.39
C ARG A 60 2.32 -25.85 11.78
N GLY A 61 1.05 -25.89 12.16
CA GLY A 61 0.63 -26.32 13.51
C GLY A 61 1.20 -25.42 14.60
N ILE A 62 1.40 -24.13 14.31
CA ILE A 62 1.82 -23.16 15.34
C ILE A 62 0.66 -23.03 16.34
N PRO A 63 0.90 -23.18 17.65
CA PRO A 63 -0.10 -22.92 18.68
C PRO A 63 -0.76 -21.56 18.48
N ILE A 64 -2.09 -21.51 18.57
CA ILE A 64 -2.90 -20.30 18.36
C ILE A 64 -3.47 -19.75 19.67
N GLU A 65 -3.18 -20.45 20.76
CA GLU A 65 -3.50 -20.08 22.11
C GLU A 65 -2.52 -19.00 22.55
N ASP A 66 -3.04 -17.87 23.03
CA ASP A 66 -2.25 -16.90 23.79
C ASP A 66 -1.95 -17.50 25.18
N GLU A 67 -0.70 -17.35 25.64
CA GLU A 67 -0.38 -17.38 27.08
C GLU A 67 -1.03 -16.18 27.79
#